data_AF-A0A7L5YC38-F1
#
_entry.id   AF-A0A7L5YC38-F1
#
_cell.length_a   1.000
_cell.length_b   1.000
_cell.length_c   1.000
_cell.angle_alpha   90.00
_cell.angle_beta   90.00
_cell.angle_gamma   90.00
#
_symmetry.space_group_name_H-M   'P 1'
#
loop_
_entity.id
_entity.type
_entity.pdbx_description
1 polymer ?
#
loop_
_entity_poly.entity_id
_entity_poly.type
_entity_poly.pdbx_seq_one_letter_code
_entity_poly.pdbx_strand_id
1 'polypeptide(L)'
;MPRWDVALTRQLIEQRYGREQLYRARHCLRAVHERQRHARYHFQEAKRLLKTHIDDRLETESIHALTLFPEAKERATLDECLMMVEANMIACAQGIHSIPDSLAHVVYFALGQNLGPKPLKECDVSVRSIVTVLAASTPKHIEIEHILRGVADQPSFAALNAIVNHGKHRGIVEPCLAIEPVGRDTPYAMEFGAITYGGRNYPEREIEEVIAPAYEVASHAVVDIGNAINRALSIDS
;
A
#
# COMPACT_ATOMS: atom_id res chain seq x y z
N MET A 1 2.96 -12.49 -16.64
CA MET A 1 3.77 -12.49 -15.40
C MET A 1 3.42 -13.73 -14.58
N PRO A 2 4.38 -14.31 -13.84
CA PRO A 2 4.09 -15.42 -12.93
C PRO A 2 3.06 -14.97 -11.88
N ARG A 3 2.17 -15.88 -11.47
CA ARG A 3 1.17 -15.63 -10.43
C ARG A 3 1.59 -16.40 -9.19
N TRP A 4 1.42 -15.80 -8.02
CA TRP A 4 1.62 -16.52 -6.77
C TRP A 4 0.53 -17.59 -6.57
N ASP A 5 0.94 -18.85 -6.50
CA ASP A 5 0.08 -19.95 -6.09
C ASP A 5 0.02 -20.05 -4.55
N VAL A 6 -1.00 -19.39 -4.00
CA VAL A 6 -1.29 -19.38 -2.56
C VAL A 6 -1.76 -20.76 -2.07
N ALA A 7 -2.41 -21.56 -2.92
CA ALA A 7 -2.87 -22.89 -2.54
C ALA A 7 -1.66 -23.80 -2.31
N LEU A 8 -0.67 -23.73 -3.20
CA LEU A 8 0.62 -24.40 -3.03
C LEU A 8 1.33 -23.93 -1.74
N THR A 9 1.38 -22.63 -1.46
CA THR A 9 1.98 -22.13 -0.20
C THR A 9 1.32 -22.74 1.03
N ARG A 10 -0.02 -22.81 1.05
CA ARG A 10 -0.77 -23.39 2.17
C ARG A 10 -0.46 -24.88 2.35
N GLN A 11 -0.42 -25.63 1.24
CA GLN A 11 -0.07 -27.04 1.24
C GLN A 11 1.34 -27.26 1.79
N LEU A 12 2.33 -26.50 1.31
CA LEU A 12 3.73 -26.62 1.73
C LEU A 12 3.91 -26.28 3.22
N ILE A 13 3.21 -25.26 3.73
CA ILE A 13 3.22 -24.93 5.17
C ILE A 13 2.66 -26.08 6.00
N GLU A 14 1.51 -26.65 5.61
CA GLU A 14 0.89 -27.76 6.34
C GLU A 14 1.77 -29.02 6.31
N GLN A 15 2.35 -29.35 5.16
CA GLN A 15 3.26 -30.49 5.01
C GLN A 15 4.50 -30.35 5.89
N ARG A 16 5.06 -29.14 5.97
CA ARG A 16 6.34 -28.90 6.64
C ARG A 16 6.22 -28.68 8.15
N TYR A 17 5.20 -27.93 8.58
CA TYR A 17 5.07 -27.45 9.95
C TYR A 17 3.75 -27.86 10.62
N GLY A 18 2.85 -28.52 9.90
CA GLY A 18 1.56 -28.98 10.41
C GLY A 18 0.45 -27.94 10.36
N ARG A 19 -0.77 -28.40 10.72
CA ARG A 19 -2.02 -27.63 10.62
C ARG A 19 -2.07 -26.39 11.50
N GLU A 20 -1.50 -26.45 12.70
CA GLU A 20 -1.46 -25.31 13.62
C GLU A 20 -0.67 -24.14 13.02
N GLN A 21 0.42 -24.44 12.33
CA GLN A 21 1.21 -23.41 11.66
C GLN A 21 0.46 -22.81 10.46
N LEU A 22 -0.20 -23.65 9.66
CA LEU A 22 -1.08 -23.16 8.58
C LEU A 22 -2.21 -22.28 9.14
N TYR A 23 -2.78 -22.63 10.29
CA TYR A 23 -3.82 -21.83 10.95
C TYR A 23 -3.35 -20.41 11.26
N ARG A 24 -2.10 -20.25 11.75
CA ARG A 24 -1.50 -18.94 12.00
C ARG A 24 -1.25 -18.18 10.69
N ALA A 25 -0.67 -18.82 9.69
CA ALA A 25 -0.34 -18.19 8.41
C ALA A 25 -1.57 -17.75 7.61
N ARG A 26 -2.71 -18.45 7.71
CA ARG A 26 -3.90 -18.22 6.86
C ARG A 26 -4.42 -16.78 6.92
N HIS A 27 -4.37 -16.15 8.10
CA HIS A 27 -4.90 -14.82 8.31
C HIS A 27 -4.03 -13.78 7.59
N CYS A 28 -2.71 -13.93 7.67
CA CYS A 28 -1.75 -13.06 6.99
C CYS A 28 -1.81 -13.24 5.47
N LEU A 29 -1.92 -14.49 5.00
CA LEU A 29 -2.06 -14.81 3.57
C LEU A 29 -3.30 -14.14 2.95
N ARG A 30 -4.42 -14.16 3.69
CA ARG A 30 -5.66 -13.49 3.28
C ARG A 30 -5.52 -11.97 3.34
N ALA A 31 -4.93 -11.45 4.42
CA ALA A 31 -4.78 -10.01 4.65
C ALA A 31 -4.06 -9.31 3.49
N VAL A 32 -2.98 -9.91 2.95
CA VAL A 32 -2.25 -9.34 1.80
C VAL A 32 -3.18 -9.09 0.61
N HIS A 33 -4.00 -10.08 0.24
CA HIS A 33 -4.95 -9.96 -0.86
C HIS A 33 -6.08 -8.97 -0.57
N GLU A 34 -6.58 -8.95 0.67
CA GLU A 34 -7.60 -7.99 1.11
C GLU A 34 -7.07 -6.56 1.01
N ARG A 35 -5.84 -6.29 1.45
CA ARG A 35 -5.23 -4.96 1.36
C ARG A 35 -5.05 -4.49 -0.09
N GLN A 36 -4.61 -5.38 -0.99
CA GLN A 36 -4.55 -5.05 -2.43
C GLN A 36 -5.92 -4.72 -3.02
N ARG A 37 -6.96 -5.47 -2.63
CA ARG A 37 -8.34 -5.23 -3.10
C ARG A 37 -8.93 -3.95 -2.53
N HIS A 38 -8.76 -3.69 -1.23
CA HIS A 38 -9.26 -2.48 -0.58
C HIS A 38 -8.58 -1.23 -1.14
N ALA A 39 -7.26 -1.26 -1.32
CA ALA A 39 -6.53 -0.16 -1.95
C ALA A 39 -7.11 0.18 -3.34
N ARG A 40 -7.31 -0.85 -4.18
CA ARG A 40 -7.91 -0.68 -5.51
C ARG A 40 -9.35 -0.16 -5.45
N TYR A 41 -10.17 -0.69 -4.55
CA TYR A 41 -11.55 -0.26 -4.35
C TYR A 41 -11.61 1.24 -4.04
N HIS A 42 -10.85 1.68 -3.03
CA HIS A 42 -10.87 3.08 -2.62
C HIS A 42 -10.33 4.01 -3.70
N PHE A 43 -9.27 3.61 -4.43
CA PHE A 43 -8.79 4.40 -5.55
C PHE A 43 -9.86 4.56 -6.65
N GLN A 44 -10.51 3.45 -7.02
CA GLN A 44 -11.58 3.46 -8.03
C GLN A 44 -12.79 4.30 -7.58
N GLU A 45 -13.15 4.23 -6.30
CA GLU A 45 -14.28 5.01 -5.78
C GLU A 45 -13.96 6.51 -5.77
N ALA A 46 -12.74 6.91 -5.38
CA ALA A 46 -12.32 8.29 -5.47
C ALA A 46 -12.33 8.81 -6.92
N LYS A 47 -11.84 8.02 -7.89
CA LYS A 47 -11.91 8.35 -9.32
C LYS A 47 -13.34 8.46 -9.82
N ARG A 48 -14.24 7.57 -9.37
CA ARG A 48 -15.66 7.61 -9.72
C ARG A 48 -16.31 8.90 -9.23
N LEU A 49 -16.04 9.30 -8.00
CA LEU A 49 -16.56 10.54 -7.41
C LEU A 49 -16.08 11.77 -8.19
N LEU A 50 -14.77 11.88 -8.43
CA LEU A 50 -14.19 12.97 -9.24
C LEU A 50 -14.79 13.02 -10.64
N LYS A 51 -14.95 11.86 -11.28
CA LYS A 51 -15.57 11.78 -12.60
C LYS A 51 -17.00 12.34 -12.59
N THR A 52 -17.83 11.86 -11.68
CA THR A 52 -19.25 12.25 -11.61
C THR A 52 -19.45 13.72 -11.25
N HIS A 53 -18.62 14.28 -10.38
CA HIS A 53 -18.83 15.63 -9.85
C HIS A 53 -17.98 16.72 -10.53
N ILE A 54 -16.89 16.35 -11.20
CA ILE A 54 -15.97 17.28 -11.86
C ILE A 54 -15.84 16.92 -13.35
N ASP A 55 -15.26 15.76 -13.70
CA ASP A 55 -14.87 15.48 -15.09
C ASP A 55 -16.04 15.54 -16.08
N ASP A 56 -17.18 14.93 -15.74
CA ASP A 56 -18.36 14.90 -16.61
C ASP A 56 -18.96 16.30 -16.84
N ARG A 57 -18.72 17.25 -15.92
CA ARG A 57 -19.21 18.63 -16.02
C ARG A 57 -18.23 19.55 -16.74
N LEU A 58 -16.95 19.20 -16.78
CA LEU A 58 -15.91 19.97 -17.47
C LEU A 58 -16.12 20.04 -18.99
N GLU A 59 -16.98 19.19 -19.56
CA GLU A 59 -17.39 19.28 -20.97
C GLU A 59 -18.21 20.56 -21.25
N THR A 60 -18.93 21.07 -20.25
CA THR A 60 -19.86 22.20 -20.40
C THR A 60 -19.56 23.38 -19.47
N GLU A 61 -18.78 23.18 -18.41
CA GLU A 61 -18.49 24.16 -17.37
C GLU A 61 -16.98 24.31 -17.17
N SER A 62 -16.53 25.52 -16.80
CA SER A 62 -15.11 25.72 -16.42
C SER A 62 -14.85 25.20 -15.01
N ILE A 63 -13.62 24.76 -14.73
CA ILE A 63 -13.21 24.33 -13.38
C ILE A 63 -13.44 25.44 -12.33
N HIS A 64 -13.25 26.71 -12.70
CA HIS A 64 -13.52 27.84 -11.81
C HIS A 64 -15.01 28.00 -11.48
N ALA A 65 -15.91 27.77 -12.44
CA ALA A 65 -17.35 27.81 -12.19
C ALA A 65 -17.76 26.71 -11.19
N LEU A 66 -17.19 25.51 -11.35
CA LEU A 66 -17.44 24.38 -10.46
C LEU A 66 -16.94 24.62 -9.03
N THR A 67 -15.82 25.32 -8.86
CA THR A 67 -15.08 25.35 -7.58
C THR A 67 -15.11 26.71 -6.86
N LEU A 68 -15.00 27.83 -7.57
CA LEU A 68 -14.85 29.17 -6.99
C LEU A 68 -16.17 29.93 -6.89
N PHE A 69 -17.08 29.70 -7.82
CA PHE A 69 -18.37 30.41 -7.90
C PHE A 69 -19.62 29.51 -7.87
N PRO A 70 -19.65 28.36 -7.16
CA PRO A 70 -20.85 27.54 -7.10
C PRO A 70 -21.95 28.22 -6.28
N GLU A 71 -23.21 27.95 -6.64
CA GLU A 71 -24.34 28.29 -5.77
C GLU A 71 -24.24 27.54 -4.42
N ALA A 72 -24.86 28.06 -3.36
CA ALA A 72 -24.70 27.50 -2.01
C ALA A 72 -25.00 25.99 -1.90
N LYS A 73 -26.00 25.50 -2.65
CA LYS A 73 -26.35 24.08 -2.70
C LYS A 73 -25.28 23.27 -3.45
N GLU A 74 -24.80 23.76 -4.58
CA GLU A 74 -23.74 23.12 -5.36
C GLU A 74 -22.43 23.09 -4.59
N ARG A 75 -22.13 24.16 -3.84
CA ARG A 75 -20.98 24.22 -2.95
C ARG A 75 -21.00 23.11 -1.92
N ALA A 76 -22.13 22.93 -1.22
CA ALA A 76 -22.28 21.86 -0.23
C ALA A 76 -22.09 20.46 -0.84
N THR A 77 -22.63 20.23 -2.05
CA THR A 77 -22.43 18.96 -2.77
C THR A 77 -20.98 18.74 -3.18
N LEU A 78 -20.27 19.79 -3.62
CA LEU A 78 -18.86 19.69 -3.94
C LEU A 78 -18.02 19.42 -2.70
N ASP A 79 -18.24 20.15 -1.62
CA ASP A 79 -17.50 19.97 -0.36
C ASP A 79 -17.68 18.54 0.19
N GLU A 80 -18.91 17.99 0.15
CA GLU A 80 -19.18 16.60 0.51
C GLU A 80 -18.45 15.61 -0.41
N CYS A 81 -18.46 15.86 -1.72
CA CYS A 81 -17.72 15.05 -2.68
C CYS A 81 -16.22 15.03 -2.39
N LEU A 82 -15.61 16.21 -2.15
CA LEU A 82 -14.17 16.33 -1.88
C LEU A 82 -13.79 15.63 -0.58
N MET A 83 -14.59 15.75 0.47
CA MET A 83 -14.40 14.99 1.72
C MET A 83 -14.44 13.47 1.46
N MET A 84 -15.37 12.97 0.65
CA MET A 84 -15.43 11.54 0.30
C MET A 84 -14.24 11.08 -0.54
N VAL A 85 -13.78 11.92 -1.48
CA VAL A 85 -12.57 11.66 -2.28
C VAL A 85 -11.35 11.57 -1.37
N GLU A 86 -11.17 12.54 -0.47
CA GLU A 86 -10.12 12.55 0.54
C GLU A 86 -10.12 11.25 1.36
N ALA A 87 -11.27 10.89 1.94
CA ALA A 87 -11.39 9.71 2.78
C ALA A 87 -10.98 8.42 2.03
N ASN A 88 -11.39 8.30 0.77
CA ASN A 88 -11.00 7.18 -0.08
C ASN A 88 -9.50 7.21 -0.43
N MET A 89 -8.92 8.35 -0.77
CA MET A 89 -7.49 8.43 -1.09
C MET A 89 -6.61 8.10 0.14
N ILE A 90 -7.00 8.54 1.34
CA ILE A 90 -6.33 8.17 2.59
C ILE A 90 -6.44 6.68 2.85
N ALA A 91 -7.65 6.10 2.72
CA ALA A 91 -7.87 4.68 2.91
C ALA A 91 -7.08 3.82 1.89
N CYS A 92 -6.98 4.30 0.65
CA CYS A 92 -6.15 3.70 -0.39
C CYS A 92 -4.68 3.70 0.05
N ALA A 93 -4.12 4.86 0.40
CA ALA A 93 -2.74 5.02 0.80
C ALA A 93 -2.38 4.14 2.02
N GLN A 94 -3.24 4.10 3.04
CA GLN A 94 -3.09 3.24 4.21
C GLN A 94 -3.16 1.75 3.84
N GLY A 95 -4.08 1.38 2.95
CA GLY A 95 -4.18 0.03 2.40
C GLY A 95 -2.86 -0.42 1.77
N ILE A 96 -2.28 0.42 0.91
CA ILE A 96 -1.00 0.13 0.22
C ILE A 96 0.16 0.04 1.20
N HIS A 97 0.30 1.02 2.10
CA HIS A 97 1.35 1.06 3.13
C HIS A 97 1.39 -0.25 3.92
N SER A 98 0.23 -0.84 4.17
CA SER A 98 0.11 -2.00 5.04
C SER A 98 0.34 -3.35 4.35
N ILE A 99 0.52 -3.37 3.02
CA ILE A 99 0.81 -4.59 2.25
C ILE A 99 2.17 -5.20 2.70
N PRO A 100 3.29 -4.44 2.76
CA PRO A 100 4.57 -5.01 3.18
C PRO A 100 4.58 -5.48 4.63
N ASP A 101 3.86 -4.82 5.53
CA ASP A 101 3.70 -5.28 6.90
C ASP A 101 2.99 -6.64 6.94
N SER A 102 1.91 -6.79 6.17
CA SER A 102 1.20 -8.07 6.04
C SER A 102 2.09 -9.16 5.42
N LEU A 103 2.91 -8.80 4.43
CA LEU A 103 3.90 -9.70 3.83
C LEU A 103 4.98 -10.13 4.81
N ALA A 104 5.46 -9.24 5.69
CA ALA A 104 6.42 -9.59 6.74
C ALA A 104 5.86 -10.69 7.65
N HIS A 105 4.58 -10.59 8.04
CA HIS A 105 3.91 -11.66 8.78
C HIS A 105 3.71 -12.95 7.97
N VAL A 106 3.40 -12.85 6.67
CA VAL A 106 3.34 -14.02 5.78
C VAL A 106 4.68 -14.75 5.79
N VAL A 107 5.78 -14.04 5.58
CA VAL A 107 7.14 -14.61 5.61
C VAL A 107 7.45 -15.23 6.97
N TYR A 108 7.14 -14.51 8.05
CA TYR A 108 7.38 -14.96 9.43
C TYR A 108 6.75 -16.32 9.73
N PHE A 109 5.46 -16.48 9.42
CA PHE A 109 4.75 -17.73 9.66
C PHE A 109 5.01 -18.78 8.56
N ALA A 110 5.08 -18.40 7.29
CA ALA A 110 5.27 -19.36 6.21
C ALA A 110 6.62 -20.08 6.31
N LEU A 111 7.67 -19.39 6.74
CA LEU A 111 9.02 -19.98 6.90
C LEU A 111 9.26 -20.53 8.32
N GLY A 112 8.23 -20.59 9.17
CA GLY A 112 8.33 -21.13 10.53
C GLY A 112 9.28 -20.36 11.44
N GLN A 113 9.50 -19.06 11.22
CA GLN A 113 10.41 -18.25 12.04
C GLN A 113 9.94 -18.12 13.50
N ASN A 114 8.63 -18.24 13.72
CA ASN A 114 8.02 -18.32 15.05
C ASN A 114 8.31 -19.62 15.80
N LEU A 115 8.80 -20.66 15.10
CA LEU A 115 9.12 -21.96 15.69
C LEU A 115 10.61 -22.08 16.06
N GLY A 116 11.42 -21.08 15.70
CA GLY A 116 12.85 -21.05 15.99
C GLY A 116 13.16 -20.89 17.49
N PRO A 117 14.43 -21.05 17.90
CA PRO A 117 14.84 -21.01 19.30
C PRO A 117 14.72 -19.61 19.95
N LYS A 118 14.70 -18.55 19.14
CA LYS A 118 14.55 -17.14 19.56
C LYS A 118 13.58 -16.42 18.62
N PRO A 119 12.28 -16.71 18.68
CA PRO A 119 11.31 -16.11 17.78
C PRO A 119 11.10 -14.63 18.13
N LEU A 120 10.78 -13.82 17.13
CA LEU A 120 10.29 -12.46 17.35
C LEU A 120 8.93 -12.52 18.07
N LYS A 121 8.63 -11.56 18.93
CA LYS A 121 7.24 -11.39 19.37
C LYS A 121 6.41 -10.94 18.18
N GLU A 122 5.15 -11.35 18.11
CA GLU A 122 4.29 -11.01 16.96
C GLU A 122 4.12 -9.49 16.80
N CYS A 123 4.11 -8.72 17.89
CA CYS A 123 4.08 -7.25 17.85
C CYS A 123 5.35 -6.59 17.29
N ASP A 124 6.46 -7.33 17.25
CA ASP A 124 7.76 -6.86 16.77
C ASP A 124 8.00 -7.27 15.32
N VAL A 125 7.06 -7.99 14.69
CA VAL A 125 7.14 -8.39 13.29
C VAL A 125 6.84 -7.18 12.39
N SER A 126 7.82 -6.83 11.58
CA SER A 126 7.78 -5.73 10.62
C SER A 126 8.71 -6.08 9.45
N VAL A 127 8.61 -5.35 8.34
CA VAL A 127 9.55 -5.51 7.21
C VAL A 127 11.01 -5.46 7.70
N ARG A 128 11.35 -4.47 8.53
CA ARG A 128 12.72 -4.27 9.03
C ARG A 128 13.20 -5.43 9.89
N SER A 129 12.37 -5.91 10.83
CA SER A 129 12.77 -7.01 11.71
C SER A 129 12.89 -8.32 10.94
N ILE A 130 12.01 -8.58 9.97
CA ILE A 130 12.11 -9.76 9.11
C ILE A 130 13.33 -9.71 8.19
N VAL A 131 13.63 -8.58 7.56
CA VAL A 131 14.88 -8.42 6.78
C VAL A 131 16.10 -8.75 7.64
N THR A 132 16.13 -8.28 8.88
CA THR A 132 17.24 -8.56 9.82
C THR A 132 17.34 -10.05 10.15
N VAL A 133 16.20 -10.71 10.43
CA VAL A 133 16.15 -12.15 10.71
C VAL A 133 16.61 -12.96 9.50
N LEU A 134 16.13 -12.61 8.30
CA LEU A 134 16.48 -13.34 7.09
C LEU A 134 17.96 -13.15 6.71
N ALA A 135 18.51 -11.96 6.88
CA ALA A 135 19.92 -11.68 6.62
C ALA A 135 20.88 -12.47 7.53
N ALA A 136 20.45 -12.77 8.77
CA ALA A 136 21.19 -13.62 9.69
C ALA A 136 20.98 -15.13 9.44
N SER A 137 20.08 -15.49 8.51
CA SER A 137 19.67 -16.87 8.25
C SER A 137 20.39 -17.48 7.04
N THR A 138 20.01 -18.71 6.68
CA THR A 138 20.57 -19.51 5.59
C THR A 138 20.46 -18.79 4.23
N PRO A 139 21.40 -19.00 3.28
CA PRO A 139 21.34 -18.41 1.93
C PRO A 139 20.02 -18.62 1.17
N LYS A 140 19.23 -19.63 1.55
CA LYS A 140 17.94 -19.97 0.94
C LYS A 140 16.86 -18.89 1.05
N HIS A 141 17.00 -17.92 1.97
CA HIS A 141 16.03 -16.83 2.13
C HIS A 141 16.49 -15.49 1.55
N ILE A 142 17.67 -15.45 0.91
CA ILE A 142 18.28 -14.20 0.43
C ILE A 142 17.41 -13.47 -0.59
N GLU A 143 16.67 -14.22 -1.42
CA GLU A 143 15.75 -13.64 -2.39
C GLU A 143 14.60 -12.87 -1.71
N ILE A 144 13.98 -13.48 -0.70
CA ILE A 144 12.87 -12.86 0.07
C ILE A 144 13.37 -11.60 0.80
N GLU A 145 14.55 -11.70 1.40
CA GLU A 145 15.21 -10.59 2.09
C GLU A 145 15.45 -9.41 1.13
N HIS A 146 16.01 -9.67 -0.05
CA HIS A 146 16.29 -8.66 -1.06
C HIS A 146 15.02 -7.97 -1.55
N ILE A 147 13.95 -8.72 -1.82
CA ILE A 147 12.67 -8.15 -2.28
C ILE A 147 12.06 -7.27 -1.18
N LEU A 148 12.01 -7.74 0.07
CA LEU A 148 11.46 -6.96 1.20
C LEU A 148 12.23 -5.65 1.42
N ARG A 149 13.57 -5.70 1.35
CA ARG A 149 14.41 -4.51 1.44
C ARG A 149 14.15 -3.57 0.27
N GLY A 150 14.08 -4.11 -0.95
CA GLY A 150 13.80 -3.37 -2.16
C GLY A 150 12.51 -2.55 -2.07
N VAL A 151 11.42 -3.11 -1.53
CA VAL A 151 10.16 -2.36 -1.34
C VAL A 151 10.35 -1.13 -0.46
N ALA A 152 11.06 -1.26 0.65
CA ALA A 152 11.27 -0.15 1.60
C ALA A 152 12.16 0.96 1.00
N ASP A 153 13.07 0.60 0.10
CA ASP A 153 14.03 1.52 -0.51
C ASP A 153 13.49 2.21 -1.78
N GLN A 154 12.37 1.75 -2.34
CA GLN A 154 11.77 2.38 -3.51
C GLN A 154 11.26 3.80 -3.20
N PRO A 155 11.66 4.83 -3.98
CA PRO A 155 11.29 6.22 -3.69
C PRO A 155 9.79 6.48 -3.58
N SER A 156 8.98 5.85 -4.43
CA SER A 156 7.52 5.96 -4.41
C SER A 156 6.92 5.42 -3.11
N PHE A 157 7.37 4.25 -2.69
CA PHE A 157 6.92 3.64 -1.44
C PHE A 157 7.44 4.41 -0.21
N ALA A 158 8.65 4.95 -0.27
CA ALA A 158 9.19 5.81 0.79
C ALA A 158 8.36 7.09 0.98
N ALA A 159 7.93 7.72 -0.12
CA ALA A 159 7.04 8.88 -0.07
C ALA A 159 5.66 8.52 0.52
N LEU A 160 5.05 7.44 0.06
CA LEU A 160 3.80 6.91 0.62
C LEU A 160 3.94 6.62 2.13
N ASN A 161 5.04 5.98 2.52
CA ASN A 161 5.34 5.65 3.91
C ASN A 161 5.45 6.91 4.78
N ALA A 162 6.11 7.96 4.27
CA ALA A 162 6.19 9.25 4.95
C ALA A 162 4.80 9.89 5.12
N ILE A 163 3.98 9.92 4.06
CA ILE A 163 2.62 10.50 4.09
C ILE A 163 1.74 9.79 5.11
N VAL A 164 1.66 8.47 5.04
CA VAL A 164 0.80 7.67 5.91
C VAL A 164 1.26 7.74 7.36
N ASN A 165 2.57 7.68 7.63
CA ASN A 165 3.07 7.77 9.01
C ASN A 165 3.02 9.19 9.57
N HIS A 166 3.15 10.22 8.74
CA HIS A 166 2.83 11.59 9.15
C HIS A 166 1.36 11.67 9.55
N GLY A 167 0.46 11.17 8.71
CA GLY A 167 -0.98 11.03 8.97
C GLY A 167 -1.30 10.41 10.33
N LYS A 168 -0.66 9.29 10.66
CA LYS A 168 -0.87 8.55 11.92
C LYS A 168 -0.42 9.32 13.17
N HIS A 169 0.62 10.15 13.08
CA HIS A 169 1.30 10.69 14.26
C HIS A 169 1.23 12.21 14.41
N ARG A 170 0.93 12.95 13.34
CA ARG A 170 1.10 14.42 13.27
C ARG A 170 -0.08 15.15 12.61
N GLY A 171 -1.13 14.43 12.21
CA GLY A 171 -2.27 14.98 11.50
C GLY A 171 -2.31 14.50 10.05
N ILE A 172 -3.54 14.39 9.52
CA ILE A 172 -3.82 13.94 8.16
C ILE A 172 -3.14 14.88 7.17
N VAL A 173 -2.44 14.31 6.19
CA VAL A 173 -1.95 15.05 5.03
C VAL A 173 -3.12 15.11 4.06
N GLU A 174 -3.93 16.16 4.20
CA GLU A 174 -5.20 16.32 3.49
C GLU A 174 -4.94 16.37 1.98
N PRO A 175 -5.49 15.43 1.20
CA PRO A 175 -5.64 15.56 -0.23
C PRO A 175 -6.34 16.87 -0.59
N CYS A 176 -5.70 17.72 -1.37
CA CYS A 176 -6.30 18.98 -1.84
C CYS A 176 -6.59 18.93 -3.34
N LEU A 177 -7.63 19.65 -3.75
CA LEU A 177 -7.92 19.90 -5.16
C LEU A 177 -7.10 21.11 -5.62
N ALA A 178 -6.06 20.89 -6.41
CA ALA A 178 -5.31 21.94 -7.06
C ALA A 178 -5.97 22.31 -8.39
N ILE A 179 -6.31 23.58 -8.59
CA ILE A 179 -6.91 24.10 -9.83
C ILE A 179 -5.78 24.61 -10.73
N GLU A 180 -5.75 24.17 -11.99
CA GLU A 180 -4.73 24.53 -12.98
C GLU A 180 -3.29 24.46 -12.40
N PRO A 181 -2.89 23.30 -11.85
CA PRO A 181 -1.62 23.17 -11.16
C PRO A 181 -0.44 23.51 -12.06
N VAL A 182 0.52 24.28 -11.52
CA VAL A 182 1.65 24.83 -12.27
C VAL A 182 2.48 23.71 -12.90
N GLY A 183 2.74 23.82 -14.21
CA GLY A 183 3.58 22.87 -14.95
C GLY A 183 2.83 21.62 -15.42
N ARG A 184 1.50 21.60 -15.33
CA ARG A 184 0.65 20.51 -15.85
C ARG A 184 -0.39 21.05 -16.81
N ASP A 185 -0.70 20.27 -17.84
CA ASP A 185 -1.76 20.55 -18.81
C ASP A 185 -3.05 19.81 -18.39
N THR A 186 -3.61 20.21 -17.26
CA THR A 186 -4.84 19.64 -16.69
C THR A 186 -5.63 20.74 -15.97
N PRO A 187 -6.97 20.75 -16.05
CA PRO A 187 -7.80 21.73 -15.34
C PRO A 187 -7.68 21.60 -13.81
N TYR A 188 -7.36 20.41 -13.30
CA TYR A 188 -7.12 20.19 -11.88
C TYR A 188 -6.26 18.95 -11.61
N ALA A 189 -5.74 18.83 -10.39
CA ALA A 189 -5.16 17.59 -9.86
C ALA A 189 -5.53 17.40 -8.39
N MET A 190 -5.57 16.15 -7.92
CA MET A 190 -5.61 15.86 -6.49
C MET A 190 -4.19 15.67 -5.98
N GLU A 191 -3.78 16.43 -4.97
CA GLU A 191 -2.40 16.47 -4.50
C GLU A 191 -2.31 16.17 -2.99
N PHE A 192 -1.25 15.46 -2.60
CA PHE A 192 -0.85 15.40 -1.19
C PHE A 192 -0.08 16.66 -0.85
N GLY A 193 -0.48 17.35 0.23
CA GLY A 193 0.26 18.50 0.74
C GLY A 193 1.71 18.16 1.13
N ALA A 194 2.57 19.18 1.09
CA ALA A 194 3.98 19.03 1.46
C ALA A 194 4.14 18.65 2.95
N ILE A 195 5.11 17.77 3.25
CA ILE A 195 5.39 17.33 4.62
C ILE A 195 6.89 17.23 4.93
N THR A 196 7.20 17.29 6.22
CA THR A 196 8.53 16.95 6.74
C THR A 196 8.42 15.70 7.62
N TYR A 197 9.10 14.62 7.21
CA TYR A 197 9.09 13.36 7.94
C TYR A 197 10.49 12.75 8.00
N GLY A 198 10.94 12.36 9.20
CA GLY A 198 12.26 11.78 9.41
C GLY A 198 13.43 12.68 8.99
N GLY A 199 13.27 14.02 9.09
CA GLY A 199 14.29 14.99 8.67
C GLY A 199 14.40 15.17 7.15
N ARG A 200 13.51 14.56 6.37
CA ARG A 200 13.40 14.75 4.92
C ARG A 200 12.15 15.54 4.58
N ASN A 201 12.28 16.41 3.58
CA ASN A 201 11.16 17.17 3.02
C ASN A 201 10.59 16.40 1.83
N TYR A 202 9.27 16.26 1.82
CA TYR A 202 8.51 15.71 0.71
C TYR A 202 7.65 16.86 0.16
N PRO A 203 7.89 17.31 -1.08
CA PRO A 203 7.10 18.37 -1.67
C PRO A 203 5.68 17.88 -1.95
N GLU A 204 4.80 18.84 -2.24
CA GLU A 204 3.47 18.56 -2.80
C GLU A 204 3.60 17.71 -4.06
N ARG A 205 2.72 16.71 -4.21
CA ARG A 205 2.72 15.77 -5.33
C ARG A 205 1.32 15.31 -5.65
N GLU A 206 1.06 15.10 -6.93
CA GLU A 206 -0.16 14.43 -7.36
C GLU A 206 -0.27 13.04 -6.72
N ILE A 207 -1.47 12.75 -6.24
CA ILE A 207 -1.76 11.50 -5.54
C ILE A 207 -1.47 10.29 -6.41
N GLU A 208 -1.84 10.33 -7.69
CA GLU A 208 -1.62 9.21 -8.62
C GLU A 208 -0.13 8.91 -8.83
N GLU A 209 0.73 9.93 -8.86
CA GLU A 209 2.19 9.78 -8.99
C GLU A 209 2.84 9.12 -7.76
N VAL A 210 2.16 9.15 -6.61
CA VAL A 210 2.62 8.48 -5.38
C VAL A 210 1.97 7.10 -5.25
N ILE A 211 0.65 7.03 -5.39
CA ILE A 211 -0.16 5.84 -5.13
C ILE A 211 0.10 4.75 -6.17
N ALA A 212 0.06 5.06 -7.47
CA ALA A 212 0.14 4.03 -8.50
C ALA A 212 1.50 3.31 -8.50
N PRO A 213 2.65 4.01 -8.48
CA PRO A 213 3.95 3.34 -8.41
C PRO A 213 4.17 2.60 -7.08
N ALA A 214 3.65 3.13 -5.96
CA ALA A 214 3.76 2.44 -4.67
C ALA A 214 2.91 1.16 -4.62
N TYR A 215 1.71 1.18 -5.22
CA TYR A 215 0.87 -0.01 -5.36
C TYR A 215 1.52 -1.07 -6.24
N GLU A 216 2.13 -0.65 -7.35
CA GLU A 216 2.84 -1.54 -8.28
C GLU A 216 4.02 -2.23 -7.58
N VAL A 217 4.88 -1.45 -6.91
CA VAL A 217 6.01 -1.98 -6.12
C VAL A 217 5.51 -2.99 -5.08
N ALA A 218 4.50 -2.63 -4.29
CA ALA A 218 3.96 -3.51 -3.26
C ALA A 218 3.34 -4.78 -3.87
N SER A 219 2.63 -4.66 -4.98
CA SER A 219 1.93 -5.77 -5.63
C SER A 219 2.88 -6.75 -6.32
N HIS A 220 3.95 -6.26 -6.95
CA HIS A 220 5.01 -7.12 -7.46
C HIS A 220 5.70 -7.89 -6.34
N ALA A 221 6.01 -7.20 -5.23
CA ALA A 221 6.62 -7.86 -4.07
C ALA A 221 5.73 -8.99 -3.50
N VAL A 222 4.40 -8.84 -3.50
CA VAL A 222 3.48 -9.92 -3.10
C VAL A 222 3.71 -11.18 -3.94
N VAL A 223 3.78 -11.02 -5.26
CA VAL A 223 3.95 -12.13 -6.18
C VAL A 223 5.33 -12.76 -6.03
N ASP A 224 6.37 -11.94 -6.00
CA ASP A 224 7.76 -12.41 -6.00
C ASP A 224 8.09 -13.09 -4.67
N ILE A 225 7.70 -12.51 -3.53
CA ILE A 225 7.87 -13.13 -2.21
C ILE A 225 7.05 -14.41 -2.11
N GLY A 226 5.80 -14.42 -2.57
CA GLY A 226 4.96 -15.62 -2.54
C GLY A 226 5.59 -16.79 -3.31
N ASN A 227 6.14 -16.52 -4.49
CA ASN A 227 6.85 -17.52 -5.28
C ASN A 227 8.18 -17.94 -4.65
N ALA A 228 8.92 -17.02 -4.05
CA ALA A 228 10.16 -17.31 -3.34
C ALA A 228 9.91 -18.17 -2.08
N ILE A 229 8.80 -17.93 -1.37
CA ILE A 229 8.35 -18.80 -0.26
C ILE A 229 8.09 -20.22 -0.77
N ASN A 230 7.36 -20.37 -1.88
CA ASN A 230 7.09 -21.70 -2.45
C ASN A 230 8.40 -22.43 -2.76
N ARG A 231 9.36 -21.77 -3.43
CA ARG A 231 10.69 -22.36 -3.70
C ARG A 231 11.41 -22.75 -2.42
N ALA A 232 11.45 -21.87 -1.43
CA ALA A 232 12.14 -22.12 -0.16
C ALA A 232 11.56 -23.30 0.61
N LEU A 233 10.24 -23.51 0.56
CA LEU A 233 9.57 -24.63 1.21
C LEU A 233 9.72 -25.94 0.42
N SER A 234 9.71 -25.89 -0.91
CA SER A 234 9.84 -27.07 -1.78
C SER A 234 11.25 -27.69 -1.79
N ILE A 235 12.31 -26.91 -1.60
CA ILE A 235 13.69 -27.43 -1.54
C ILE A 235 13.91 -28.38 -0.36
N ASP A 236 13.15 -28.19 0.72
CA ASP A 236 13.30 -28.94 1.96
C ASP A 236 12.17 -29.99 2.17
N SER A 237 11.37 -30.30 1.15
CA SER A 237 10.24 -31.25 1.19
C SER A 237 10.63 -32.65 0.70
#